data_AF-A0A1F8RZJ9-F1
#
_entry.id   AF-A0A1F8RZJ9-F1
#
_cell.length_a   1.000
_cell.length_b   1.000
_cell.length_c   1.000
_cell.angle_alpha   90.00
_cell.angle_beta   90.00
_cell.angle_gamma   90.00
#
_symmetry.space_group_name_H-M   'P 1'
#
loop_
_entity.id
_entity.type
_entity.pdbx_description
1 polymer ?
#
loop_
_entity_poly.entity_id
_entity_poly.type
_entity_poly.pdbx_seq_one_letter_code
_entity_poly.pdbx_strand_id
1 'polypeptide(L)'
;MKKLLVLIGAAVLSAVIGGSLALAQEEVTLDDVEAQFGDLTRSEIEAMGYVVDPVCVNASELPPPVQEALNLTPTAAMGFHAVREELFDDTVDPLEPEIILLGPNDEVWGVEYETSVDTEDPTVLGQEMPLLEGGHPGMEFDHYAIHAWFIDNPAGQFADFNPTVSCPAPAPVAVPATGGGGYLTDSGSPAGVTSALLSAIAGAALVAGGWALRRRLSR
;
A
#
# COMPACT_ATOMS: atom_id res chain seq x y z
N MET A 1 -61.31 48.73 58.89
CA MET A 1 -61.49 49.17 57.49
C MET A 1 -60.28 48.68 56.69
N LYS A 2 -60.51 47.82 55.68
CA LYS A 2 -59.84 47.69 54.37
C LYS A 2 -58.39 48.26 54.28
N LYS A 3 -57.34 47.54 53.86
CA LYS A 3 -57.23 46.71 52.64
C LYS A 3 -56.08 45.71 52.70
N LEU A 4 -56.37 44.55 52.11
CA LEU A 4 -55.50 43.54 51.52
C LEU A 4 -54.48 44.15 50.54
N LEU A 5 -53.23 43.68 50.55
CA LEU A 5 -52.34 43.73 49.39
C LEU A 5 -51.39 42.52 49.39
N VAL A 6 -51.63 41.68 48.40
CA VAL A 6 -50.90 40.49 47.96
C VAL A 6 -49.91 40.95 46.88
N LEU A 7 -48.63 40.58 46.96
CA LEU A 7 -47.70 40.46 45.81
C LEU A 7 -46.65 39.40 46.17
N ILE A 8 -46.86 38.15 45.76
CA ILE A 8 -46.28 37.47 44.59
C ILE A 8 -44.76 37.25 44.75
N GLY A 9 -44.41 35.99 45.04
CA GLY A 9 -43.04 35.51 45.11
C GLY A 9 -42.38 35.42 43.74
N ALA A 10 -41.10 35.78 43.69
CA ALA A 10 -40.21 35.44 42.61
C ALA A 10 -39.41 34.20 43.03
N ALA A 11 -39.90 33.01 42.65
CA ALA A 11 -39.07 31.82 42.63
C ALA A 11 -38.16 31.93 41.40
N VAL A 12 -36.89 32.25 41.62
CA VAL A 12 -35.85 32.13 40.60
C VAL A 12 -35.57 30.64 40.45
N LEU A 13 -36.22 30.02 39.47
CA LEU A 13 -35.95 28.65 39.06
C LEU A 13 -34.67 28.68 38.20
N SER A 14 -33.51 28.49 38.84
CA SER A 14 -32.27 28.21 38.14
C SER A 14 -32.37 26.82 37.52
N ALA A 15 -32.82 26.75 36.27
CA ALA A 15 -32.70 25.57 35.44
C ALA A 15 -31.22 25.39 35.07
N VAL A 16 -30.51 24.59 35.86
CA VAL A 16 -29.22 24.02 35.43
C VAL A 16 -29.57 23.00 34.35
N ILE A 17 -29.53 23.42 33.10
CA ILE A 17 -29.54 22.51 31.96
C ILE A 17 -28.18 21.81 32.00
N GLY A 18 -28.13 20.67 32.69
CA GLY A 18 -27.06 19.69 32.59
C GLY A 18 -27.12 19.01 31.24
N GLY A 19 -26.94 19.78 30.17
CA GLY A 19 -26.70 19.25 28.84
C GLY A 19 -25.29 18.71 28.84
N SER A 20 -25.15 17.39 29.00
CA SER A 20 -23.94 16.69 28.60
C SER A 20 -23.72 16.97 27.12
N LEU A 21 -22.85 17.94 26.81
CA LEU A 21 -22.25 18.06 25.49
C LEU A 21 -21.33 16.83 25.35
N ALA A 22 -21.91 15.72 24.88
CA ALA A 22 -21.12 14.72 24.18
C ALA A 22 -20.56 15.45 22.95
N LEU A 23 -19.29 15.83 23.01
CA LEU A 23 -18.54 16.16 21.81
C LEU A 23 -18.58 14.87 20.98
N ALA A 24 -19.40 14.84 19.93
CA ALA A 24 -19.26 13.83 18.91
C ALA A 24 -17.83 13.98 18.38
N GLN A 25 -16.98 13.00 18.65
CA GLN A 25 -15.72 12.89 17.91
C GLN A 25 -16.16 12.61 16.47
N GLU A 26 -15.76 13.48 15.55
CA GLU A 26 -15.92 13.26 14.13
C GLU A 26 -14.97 12.10 13.79
N GLU A 27 -15.53 10.93 13.49
CA GLU A 27 -14.74 9.79 13.05
C GLU A 27 -14.24 10.08 11.64
N VAL A 28 -12.94 9.85 11.41
CA VAL A 28 -12.34 9.98 10.08
C VAL A 28 -13.01 8.98 9.14
N THR A 29 -13.50 9.47 8.01
CA THR A 29 -14.14 8.68 6.98
C THR A 29 -13.21 8.44 5.80
N LEU A 30 -13.53 7.47 4.95
CA LEU A 30 -12.77 7.24 3.72
C LEU A 30 -12.78 8.46 2.80
N ASP A 31 -13.86 9.23 2.77
CA ASP A 31 -13.96 10.48 1.99
C ASP A 31 -12.92 11.52 2.47
N ASP A 32 -12.61 11.55 3.78
CA ASP A 32 -11.60 12.45 4.34
C ASP A 32 -10.19 12.02 3.90
N VAL A 33 -9.93 10.71 3.87
CA VAL A 33 -8.67 10.14 3.39
C VAL A 33 -8.51 10.37 1.89
N GLU A 34 -9.55 10.12 1.09
CA GLU A 34 -9.54 10.42 -0.35
C GLU A 34 -9.31 11.91 -0.60
N ALA A 35 -9.93 12.80 0.17
CA ALA A 35 -9.69 14.23 0.05
C ALA A 35 -8.24 14.65 0.36
N GLN A 36 -7.53 13.90 1.21
CA GLN A 36 -6.12 14.14 1.53
C GLN A 36 -5.17 13.57 0.47
N PHE A 37 -5.44 12.38 -0.05
CA PHE A 37 -4.48 11.61 -0.85
C PHE A 37 -4.86 11.46 -2.33
N GLY A 38 -6.14 11.48 -2.69
CA GLY A 38 -6.66 11.05 -4.00
C GLY A 38 -6.17 11.85 -5.20
N ASP A 39 -5.78 13.11 -5.00
CA ASP A 39 -5.30 14.01 -6.06
C ASP A 39 -3.78 14.26 -6.01
N LEU A 40 -3.03 13.56 -5.13
CA LEU A 40 -1.60 13.78 -5.00
C LEU A 40 -0.83 13.33 -6.24
N THR A 41 0.15 14.14 -6.63
CA THR A 41 1.15 13.74 -7.62
C THR A 41 2.22 12.85 -7.00
N ARG A 42 2.88 12.02 -7.81
CA ARG A 42 4.08 11.26 -7.40
C ARG A 42 5.09 12.10 -6.63
N SER A 43 5.37 13.33 -7.09
CA SER A 43 6.34 14.20 -6.41
C SER A 43 5.89 14.66 -5.03
N GLU A 44 4.59 14.81 -4.80
CA GLU A 44 4.04 15.16 -3.49
C GLU A 44 4.07 13.93 -2.56
N ILE A 45 3.71 12.76 -3.07
CA ILE A 45 3.83 11.47 -2.37
C ILE A 45 5.28 11.24 -1.91
N GLU A 46 6.25 11.41 -2.80
CA GLU A 46 7.68 11.28 -2.48
C GLU A 46 8.15 12.36 -1.48
N ALA A 47 7.62 13.60 -1.57
CA ALA A 47 7.93 14.67 -0.62
C ALA A 47 7.36 14.41 0.78
N MET A 48 6.31 13.59 0.90
CA MET A 48 5.75 13.11 2.16
C MET A 48 6.54 11.94 2.76
N GLY A 49 7.55 11.41 2.05
CA GLY A 49 8.43 10.36 2.54
C GLY A 49 8.10 8.95 2.04
N TYR A 50 7.11 8.80 1.15
CA TYR A 50 6.80 7.53 0.53
C TYR A 50 7.81 7.21 -0.59
N VAL A 51 8.12 5.92 -0.75
CA VAL A 51 8.99 5.40 -1.79
C VAL A 51 8.18 4.45 -2.67
N VAL A 52 8.10 4.74 -3.96
CA VAL A 52 7.33 3.90 -4.90
C VAL A 52 8.11 2.65 -5.27
N ASP A 53 7.56 1.49 -4.96
CA ASP A 53 8.03 0.19 -5.42
C ASP A 53 7.86 0.10 -6.96
N PRO A 54 8.92 -0.27 -7.71
CA PRO A 54 8.79 -0.50 -9.15
C PRO A 54 7.91 -1.69 -9.54
N VAL A 55 7.49 -2.53 -8.59
CA VAL A 55 6.63 -3.69 -8.81
C VAL A 55 5.16 -3.30 -8.71
N CYS A 56 4.41 -3.61 -9.77
CA CYS A 56 2.96 -3.59 -9.71
C CYS A 56 2.45 -4.97 -9.26
N VAL A 57 1.74 -5.01 -8.14
CA VAL A 57 1.26 -6.25 -7.53
C VAL A 57 -0.08 -6.64 -8.15
N ASN A 58 -0.16 -7.91 -8.58
CA ASN A 58 -1.37 -8.50 -9.13
C ASN A 58 -1.57 -9.93 -8.63
N ALA A 59 -2.78 -10.45 -8.83
CA ALA A 59 -3.22 -11.74 -8.32
C ALA A 59 -2.46 -12.93 -8.93
N SER A 60 -1.66 -12.75 -9.99
CA SER A 60 -0.82 -13.83 -10.52
C SER A 60 0.30 -14.24 -9.58
N GLU A 61 0.66 -13.39 -8.62
CA GLU A 61 1.62 -13.69 -7.55
C GLU A 61 1.02 -14.64 -6.48
N LEU A 62 -0.32 -14.77 -6.43
CA LEU A 62 -1.00 -15.66 -5.49
C LEU A 62 -1.05 -17.10 -6.00
N PRO A 63 -1.04 -18.11 -5.10
CA PRO A 63 -1.31 -19.49 -5.49
C PRO A 63 -2.70 -19.65 -6.14
N PRO A 64 -2.87 -20.50 -7.18
CA PRO A 64 -4.16 -20.67 -7.87
C PRO A 64 -5.36 -20.99 -6.95
N PRO A 65 -5.23 -21.81 -5.88
CA PRO A 65 -6.34 -22.02 -4.96
C PRO A 65 -6.80 -20.75 -4.22
N VAL A 66 -5.88 -19.81 -3.95
CA VAL A 66 -6.21 -18.52 -3.33
C VAL A 66 -6.93 -17.63 -4.33
N GLN A 67 -6.44 -17.58 -5.58
CA GLN A 67 -7.11 -16.85 -6.66
C GLN A 67 -8.56 -17.35 -6.87
N GLU A 68 -8.78 -18.66 -6.86
CA GLU A 68 -10.11 -19.27 -6.99
C GLU A 68 -11.01 -18.92 -5.80
N ALA A 69 -10.51 -19.01 -4.57
CA ALA A 69 -11.26 -18.70 -3.35
C ALA A 69 -11.71 -17.23 -3.30
N LEU A 70 -10.87 -16.31 -3.80
CA LEU A 70 -11.15 -14.88 -3.87
C LEU A 70 -11.87 -14.47 -5.17
N ASN A 71 -12.18 -15.42 -6.06
CA ASN A 71 -12.77 -15.18 -7.38
C ASN A 71 -11.99 -14.13 -8.21
N LEU A 72 -10.66 -14.20 -8.16
CA LEU A 72 -9.76 -13.29 -8.86
C LEU A 72 -9.35 -13.85 -10.22
N THR A 73 -9.29 -12.98 -11.22
CA THR A 73 -8.50 -13.26 -12.42
C THR A 73 -7.02 -12.97 -12.11
N PRO A 74 -6.06 -13.61 -12.81
CA PRO A 74 -4.64 -13.30 -12.63
C PRO A 74 -4.27 -11.83 -12.92
N THR A 75 -5.17 -11.08 -13.57
CA THR A 75 -4.97 -9.68 -13.92
C THR A 75 -5.52 -8.71 -12.87
N ALA A 76 -6.32 -9.18 -11.90
CA ALA A 76 -6.77 -8.35 -10.79
C ALA A 76 -5.55 -7.81 -10.04
N ALA A 77 -5.57 -6.53 -9.65
CA ALA A 77 -4.38 -5.88 -9.14
C ALA A 77 -4.64 -5.02 -7.91
N MET A 78 -3.56 -4.83 -7.14
CA MET A 78 -3.44 -3.82 -6.08
C MET A 78 -2.86 -2.52 -6.64
N GLY A 79 -1.95 -2.63 -7.61
CA GLY A 79 -1.24 -1.49 -8.21
C GLY A 79 0.22 -1.43 -7.77
N PHE A 80 0.84 -0.27 -7.97
CA PHE A 80 2.16 0.03 -7.42
C PHE A 80 2.01 0.56 -6.00
N HIS A 81 2.90 0.13 -5.10
CA HIS A 81 2.84 0.53 -3.69
C HIS A 81 3.84 1.66 -3.49
N ALA A 82 3.37 2.83 -3.05
CA ALA A 82 4.22 3.85 -2.49
C ALA A 82 4.24 3.64 -0.98
N VAL A 83 5.39 3.25 -0.43
CA VAL A 83 5.52 2.76 0.95
C VAL A 83 6.26 3.78 1.81
N ARG A 84 5.77 4.02 3.02
CA ARG A 84 6.46 4.82 4.04
C ARG A 84 6.74 3.95 5.27
N GLU A 85 7.85 3.22 5.21
CA GLU A 85 8.25 2.21 6.21
C GLU A 85 8.28 2.71 7.67
N GLU A 86 8.47 4.01 7.88
CA GLU A 86 8.50 4.60 9.23
C GLU A 86 7.12 4.66 9.92
N LEU A 87 6.03 4.46 9.17
CA LEU A 87 4.68 4.37 9.70
C LEU A 87 4.31 2.94 10.12
N PHE A 88 5.05 1.92 9.66
CA PHE A 88 4.83 0.54 10.09
C PHE A 88 5.24 0.37 11.56
N ASP A 89 4.28 0.53 12.45
CA ASP A 89 4.45 0.42 13.90
C ASP A 89 3.23 -0.26 14.57
N ASP A 90 3.09 -0.09 15.89
CA ASP A 90 2.03 -0.71 16.70
C ASP A 90 0.79 0.19 16.84
N THR A 91 0.63 1.16 15.94
CA THR A 91 -0.49 2.08 15.88
C THR A 91 -1.08 2.12 14.47
N VAL A 92 -2.35 2.52 14.38
CA VAL A 92 -3.04 2.69 13.11
C VAL A 92 -3.72 4.06 13.11
N ASP A 93 -3.23 4.98 12.28
CA ASP A 93 -3.83 6.31 12.09
C ASP A 93 -4.50 6.36 10.71
N PRO A 94 -5.83 6.58 10.63
CA PRO A 94 -6.52 6.66 9.35
C PRO A 94 -6.00 7.77 8.42
N LEU A 95 -5.30 8.79 8.93
CA LEU A 95 -4.73 9.89 8.14
C LEU A 95 -3.22 9.74 7.86
N GLU A 96 -2.59 8.66 8.34
CA GLU A 96 -1.19 8.32 8.05
C GLU A 96 -1.09 6.85 7.57
N PRO A 97 -1.62 6.51 6.38
CA PRO A 97 -1.52 5.15 5.85
C PRO A 97 -0.06 4.79 5.54
N GLU A 98 0.32 3.54 5.80
CA GLU A 98 1.66 3.03 5.50
C GLU A 98 1.93 3.01 3.99
N ILE A 99 0.87 2.85 3.19
CA ILE A 99 0.96 2.63 1.76
C ILE A 99 -0.07 3.48 1.00
N ILE A 100 0.36 4.09 -0.12
CA ILE A 100 -0.51 4.69 -1.13
C ILE A 100 -0.49 3.79 -2.38
N LEU A 101 -1.66 3.42 -2.88
CA LEU A 101 -1.84 2.56 -4.04
C LEU A 101 -1.90 3.40 -5.31
N LEU A 102 -1.03 3.11 -6.27
CA LEU A 102 -0.89 3.87 -7.51
C LEU A 102 -1.24 3.03 -8.75
N GLY A 103 -1.90 3.67 -9.70
CA GLY A 103 -2.08 3.17 -11.06
C GLY A 103 -0.83 3.35 -11.93
N PRO A 104 -0.88 2.84 -13.18
CA PRO A 104 0.27 2.84 -14.10
C PRO A 104 0.73 4.22 -14.57
N ASN A 105 -0.08 5.27 -14.39
CA ASN A 105 0.31 6.65 -14.70
C ASN A 105 0.43 7.51 -13.43
N ASP A 106 0.68 6.87 -12.29
CA ASP A 106 0.82 7.49 -10.97
C ASP A 106 -0.46 8.14 -10.43
N GLU A 107 -1.62 7.77 -10.97
CA GLU A 107 -2.90 8.13 -10.36
C GLU A 107 -3.10 7.39 -9.03
N VAL A 108 -3.63 8.06 -8.01
CA VAL A 108 -3.93 7.40 -6.73
C VAL A 108 -5.22 6.60 -6.85
N TRP A 109 -5.15 5.31 -6.55
CA TRP A 109 -6.30 4.39 -6.58
C TRP A 109 -6.86 4.10 -5.19
N GLY A 110 -6.09 4.35 -4.13
CA GLY A 110 -6.46 4.06 -2.77
C GLY A 110 -5.26 4.15 -1.83
N VAL A 111 -5.45 3.65 -0.62
CA VAL A 111 -4.42 3.50 0.40
C VAL A 111 -4.48 2.09 0.99
N GLU A 112 -3.43 1.70 1.67
CA GLU A 112 -3.38 0.49 2.46
C GLU A 112 -2.77 0.82 3.82
N TYR A 113 -3.36 0.21 4.86
CA TYR A 113 -2.90 0.29 6.23
C TYR A 113 -2.27 -1.03 6.61
N GLU A 114 -1.10 -0.99 7.23
CA GLU A 114 -0.38 -2.14 7.72
C GLU A 114 0.10 -1.91 9.16
N THR A 115 -0.02 -2.90 10.03
CA THR A 115 0.50 -2.80 11.40
C THR A 115 1.02 -4.14 11.90
N SER A 116 1.87 -4.09 12.92
CA SER A 116 2.51 -5.27 13.48
C SER A 116 1.51 -6.21 14.16
N VAL A 117 1.89 -7.48 14.33
CA VAL A 117 1.11 -8.47 15.10
C VAL A 117 1.05 -8.18 16.61
N ASP A 118 1.84 -7.23 17.09
CA ASP A 118 1.80 -6.80 18.50
C ASP A 118 0.65 -5.80 18.74
N THR A 119 0.01 -5.28 17.69
CA THR A 119 -1.19 -4.43 17.77
C THR A 119 -2.41 -5.26 18.16
N GLU A 120 -3.04 -4.92 19.29
CA GLU A 120 -4.24 -5.62 19.77
C GLU A 120 -5.49 -5.17 18.99
N ASP A 121 -6.18 -6.12 18.35
CA ASP A 121 -7.45 -5.95 17.62
C ASP A 121 -7.50 -4.68 16.74
N PRO A 122 -6.58 -4.51 15.77
CA PRO A 122 -6.47 -3.28 15.00
C PRO A 122 -7.71 -3.01 14.17
N THR A 123 -8.14 -1.74 14.20
CA THR A 123 -9.25 -1.25 13.37
C THR A 123 -8.88 0.07 12.72
N VAL A 124 -9.41 0.31 11.51
CA VAL A 124 -9.23 1.57 10.77
C VAL A 124 -10.44 1.82 9.90
N LEU A 125 -10.91 3.07 9.82
CA LEU A 125 -12.11 3.45 9.06
C LEU A 125 -13.35 2.58 9.40
N GLY A 126 -13.46 2.17 10.67
CA GLY A 126 -14.52 1.31 11.18
C GLY A 126 -14.45 -0.15 10.72
N GLN A 127 -13.33 -0.60 10.15
CA GLN A 127 -13.10 -1.99 9.75
C GLN A 127 -12.10 -2.67 10.69
N GLU A 128 -12.33 -3.95 10.98
CA GLU A 128 -11.30 -4.83 11.57
C GLU A 128 -10.25 -5.14 10.50
N MET A 129 -8.96 -5.05 10.86
CA MET A 129 -7.89 -5.39 9.94
C MET A 129 -7.63 -6.91 9.96
N PRO A 130 -7.67 -7.61 8.82
CA PRO A 130 -7.36 -9.03 8.77
C PRO A 130 -5.87 -9.30 8.99
N LEU A 131 -5.57 -10.41 9.66
CA LEU A 131 -4.21 -10.93 9.80
C LEU A 131 -3.77 -11.62 8.49
N LEU A 132 -2.64 -11.20 7.94
CA LEU A 132 -1.98 -11.87 6.83
C LEU A 132 -0.90 -12.82 7.37
N GLU A 133 -1.20 -14.11 7.36
CA GLU A 133 -0.26 -15.16 7.79
C GLU A 133 0.74 -15.52 6.67
N GLY A 134 2.02 -15.65 7.01
CA GLY A 134 3.09 -16.07 6.12
C GLY A 134 3.72 -14.97 5.27
N GLY A 135 3.24 -13.74 5.40
CA GLY A 135 3.72 -12.58 4.64
C GLY A 135 3.38 -12.61 3.14
N HIS A 136 3.80 -11.56 2.43
CA HIS A 136 3.70 -11.42 0.97
C HIS A 136 5.01 -10.83 0.41
N PRO A 137 5.21 -10.80 -0.92
CA PRO A 137 6.36 -10.10 -1.50
C PRO A 137 6.39 -8.65 -0.97
N GLY A 138 7.53 -8.24 -0.39
CA GLY A 138 7.68 -6.95 0.29
C GLY A 138 7.68 -7.06 1.83
N MET A 139 6.90 -7.97 2.42
CA MET A 139 6.83 -8.20 3.86
C MET A 139 6.72 -9.70 4.20
N GLU A 140 7.83 -10.33 4.58
CA GLU A 140 7.93 -11.80 4.75
C GLU A 140 7.45 -12.33 6.13
N PHE A 141 6.77 -11.51 6.93
CA PHE A 141 6.31 -11.87 8.27
C PHE A 141 4.83 -11.54 8.45
N ASP A 142 4.21 -12.18 9.43
CA ASP A 142 2.79 -11.95 9.76
C ASP A 142 2.57 -10.49 10.16
N HIS A 143 1.50 -9.88 9.66
CA HIS A 143 1.09 -8.51 9.96
C HIS A 143 -0.39 -8.34 9.65
N TYR A 144 -1.00 -7.27 10.15
CA TYR A 144 -2.35 -6.90 9.78
C TYR A 144 -2.31 -5.95 8.59
N ALA A 145 -3.19 -6.14 7.61
CA ALA A 145 -3.27 -5.25 6.46
C ALA A 145 -4.72 -5.05 6.01
N ILE A 146 -5.08 -3.85 5.58
CA ILE A 146 -6.36 -3.62 4.90
C ILE A 146 -6.22 -2.56 3.82
N HIS A 147 -6.80 -2.84 2.66
CA HIS A 147 -6.87 -1.91 1.55
C HIS A 147 -8.08 -0.99 1.72
N ALA A 148 -7.99 0.24 1.26
CA ALA A 148 -9.11 1.17 1.13
C ALA A 148 -9.04 1.85 -0.23
N TRP A 149 -9.91 1.42 -1.14
CA TRP A 149 -9.94 1.95 -2.51
C TRP A 149 -10.58 3.34 -2.53
N PHE A 150 -10.21 4.19 -3.49
CA PHE A 150 -10.91 5.43 -3.82
C PHE A 150 -11.71 5.29 -5.12
N ILE A 151 -11.26 4.39 -5.99
CA ILE A 151 -11.97 4.01 -7.20
C ILE A 151 -13.01 2.92 -6.95
N ASP A 152 -13.98 2.78 -7.86
CA ASP A 152 -14.97 1.70 -7.80
C ASP A 152 -14.28 0.32 -7.74
N ASN A 153 -14.61 -0.45 -6.70
CA ASN A 153 -14.18 -1.84 -6.56
C ASN A 153 -15.39 -2.77 -6.38
N PRO A 154 -15.76 -3.60 -7.38
CA PRO A 154 -16.91 -4.51 -7.26
C PRO A 154 -16.68 -5.67 -6.28
N ALA A 155 -15.44 -5.91 -5.83
CA ALA A 155 -15.16 -6.84 -4.73
C ALA A 155 -15.42 -6.20 -3.35
N GLY A 156 -15.55 -4.87 -3.28
CA GLY A 156 -15.78 -4.09 -2.07
C GLY A 156 -14.70 -3.03 -1.86
N GLN A 157 -15.06 -1.94 -1.17
CA GLN A 157 -14.16 -0.80 -0.92
C GLN A 157 -12.91 -1.17 -0.10
N PHE A 158 -12.98 -2.27 0.65
CA PHE A 158 -11.90 -2.77 1.51
C PHE A 158 -11.36 -4.15 1.09
N ALA A 159 -11.59 -4.57 -0.16
CA ALA A 159 -11.07 -5.84 -0.66
C ALA A 159 -9.59 -5.75 -1.04
N ASP A 160 -8.82 -6.81 -0.81
CA ASP A 160 -7.37 -6.85 -1.12
C ASP A 160 -7.05 -6.54 -2.59
N PHE A 161 -7.89 -7.00 -3.52
CA PHE A 161 -7.68 -6.79 -4.95
C PHE A 161 -8.88 -6.08 -5.57
N ASN A 162 -8.60 -5.24 -6.57
CA ASN A 162 -9.63 -4.72 -7.46
C ASN A 162 -9.61 -5.50 -8.79
N PRO A 163 -10.70 -6.24 -9.12
CA PRO A 163 -10.75 -7.06 -10.34
C PRO A 163 -10.93 -6.26 -11.63
N THR A 164 -11.15 -4.94 -11.53
CA THR A 164 -11.37 -4.06 -12.69
C THR A 164 -10.10 -3.32 -13.13
N VAL A 165 -9.06 -3.32 -12.30
CA VAL A 165 -7.75 -2.74 -12.62
C VAL A 165 -6.74 -3.84 -12.93
N SER A 166 -5.66 -3.48 -13.60
CA SER A 166 -4.63 -4.44 -14.00
C SER A 166 -3.26 -3.79 -14.10
N CYS A 167 -2.23 -4.56 -13.76
CA CYS A 167 -0.86 -4.15 -13.95
C CYS A 167 -0.49 -4.08 -15.45
N PRO A 168 0.38 -3.13 -15.85
CA PRO A 168 0.89 -3.10 -17.20
C PRO A 168 1.67 -4.39 -17.49
N ALA A 169 1.64 -4.84 -18.74
CA ALA A 169 2.47 -5.96 -19.17
C ALA A 169 3.94 -5.63 -18.85
N PRO A 170 4.74 -6.61 -18.39
CA PRO A 170 6.17 -6.40 -18.17
C PRO A 170 6.77 -5.78 -19.44
N ALA A 171 7.54 -4.70 -19.27
CA ALA A 171 8.25 -4.13 -20.41
C ALA A 171 9.03 -5.25 -21.09
N PRO A 172 8.95 -5.41 -22.43
CA PRO A 172 9.73 -6.44 -23.10
C PRO A 172 11.19 -6.20 -22.74
N VAL A 173 11.81 -7.18 -22.07
CA VAL A 173 13.23 -7.14 -21.76
C VAL A 173 13.93 -6.92 -23.09
N ALA A 174 14.49 -5.74 -23.29
CA ALA A 174 15.24 -5.43 -24.49
C ALA A 174 16.41 -6.39 -24.50
N VAL A 175 16.27 -7.52 -25.20
CA VAL A 175 17.38 -8.43 -25.45
C VAL A 175 18.41 -7.56 -26.13
N PRO A 176 19.58 -7.30 -25.51
CA PRO A 176 20.56 -6.43 -26.13
C PRO A 176 20.81 -7.02 -27.51
N ALA A 177 20.59 -6.20 -28.53
CA ALA A 177 20.91 -6.55 -29.90
C ALA A 177 22.45 -6.67 -29.97
N THR A 178 22.99 -7.79 -29.50
CA THR A 178 24.31 -8.23 -29.89
C THR A 178 24.27 -8.33 -31.39
N GLY A 179 25.13 -7.53 -32.01
CA GLY A 179 24.99 -7.03 -33.36
C GLY A 179 24.73 -8.07 -34.45
N GLY A 180 24.20 -7.53 -35.54
CA GLY A 180 23.76 -8.24 -36.72
C GLY A 180 24.72 -9.29 -37.27
N GLY A 181 24.10 -10.34 -37.77
CA GLY A 181 24.67 -11.29 -38.73
C GLY A 181 23.50 -12.05 -39.33
N GLY A 182 23.00 -11.58 -40.46
CA GLY A 182 21.83 -12.15 -41.12
C GLY A 182 21.99 -13.64 -41.38
N TYR A 183 20.96 -14.41 -41.06
CA TYR A 183 20.72 -15.72 -41.67
C TYR A 183 19.56 -15.59 -42.64
N LEU A 184 19.92 -15.22 -43.86
CA LEU A 184 19.21 -15.72 -45.03
C LEU A 184 19.58 -17.20 -45.18
N THR A 185 18.56 -18.01 -45.43
CA THR A 185 18.54 -19.35 -46.03
C THR A 185 19.88 -19.90 -46.55
N ASP A 186 20.36 -21.03 -46.03
CA ASP A 186 20.62 -22.26 -46.79
C ASP A 186 21.24 -23.34 -45.87
N SER A 187 20.73 -24.56 -45.96
CA SER A 187 21.19 -25.72 -45.22
C SER A 187 21.86 -26.70 -46.20
N GLY A 188 23.20 -26.69 -46.22
CA GLY A 188 23.99 -27.56 -47.10
C GLY A 188 25.50 -27.59 -46.85
N SER A 189 25.94 -28.18 -45.72
CA SER A 189 27.19 -28.98 -45.58
C SER A 189 28.59 -28.32 -45.69
N PRO A 190 29.67 -28.98 -45.16
CA PRO A 190 30.63 -28.34 -44.27
C PRO A 190 32.08 -28.25 -44.80
N ALA A 191 32.83 -27.24 -44.37
CA ALA A 191 34.29 -27.29 -44.21
C ALA A 191 34.80 -26.01 -43.53
N GLY A 192 35.70 -26.14 -42.55
CA GLY A 192 36.54 -25.01 -42.12
C GLY A 192 36.71 -24.85 -40.62
N VAL A 193 37.43 -25.78 -40.00
CA VAL A 193 38.12 -25.57 -38.72
C VAL A 193 39.19 -24.48 -38.92
N THR A 194 39.16 -23.40 -38.15
CA THR A 194 40.40 -22.76 -37.65
C THR A 194 40.15 -22.07 -36.30
N SER A 195 41.00 -22.44 -35.35
CA SER A 195 41.10 -21.88 -34.01
C SER A 195 41.64 -20.45 -34.04
N ALA A 196 41.10 -19.59 -33.16
CA ALA A 196 41.85 -18.47 -32.60
C ALA A 196 41.40 -18.25 -31.15
N LEU A 197 42.24 -18.73 -30.23
CA LEU A 197 42.32 -18.24 -28.86
C LEU A 197 42.79 -16.77 -28.87
N LEU A 198 42.26 -15.95 -27.96
CA LEU A 198 43.05 -15.13 -27.02
C LEU A 198 42.15 -14.33 -26.05
N SER A 199 42.21 -14.76 -24.80
CA SER A 199 42.31 -13.98 -23.54
C SER A 199 41.73 -12.57 -23.43
N ALA A 200 40.88 -12.38 -22.42
CA ALA A 200 41.11 -11.38 -21.36
C ALA A 200 40.32 -11.73 -20.09
N ILE A 201 41.05 -12.06 -19.02
CA ILE A 201 40.59 -12.09 -17.64
C ILE A 201 41.02 -10.76 -17.00
N ALA A 202 40.08 -10.07 -16.38
CA ALA A 202 40.20 -9.18 -15.20
C ALA A 202 38.85 -8.45 -15.09
N GLY A 203 38.06 -8.50 -14.02
CA GLY A 203 38.37 -8.72 -12.61
C GLY A 203 37.90 -7.47 -11.85
N ALA A 204 36.87 -7.58 -11.02
CA ALA A 204 36.69 -6.81 -9.78
C ALA A 204 35.39 -7.25 -9.09
N ALA A 205 35.56 -7.98 -7.99
CA ALA A 205 34.57 -8.22 -6.96
C ALA A 205 34.46 -6.99 -6.03
N LEU A 206 33.48 -7.08 -5.11
CA LEU A 206 33.29 -6.35 -3.84
C LEU A 206 32.25 -5.23 -3.86
N VAL A 207 31.02 -5.55 -3.43
CA VAL A 207 30.37 -4.88 -2.28
C VAL A 207 29.48 -5.91 -1.56
N ALA A 208 30.04 -6.51 -0.51
CA ALA A 208 29.27 -7.20 0.53
C ALA A 208 29.85 -6.73 1.87
N GLY A 209 29.04 -6.07 2.70
CA GLY A 209 29.45 -5.67 4.04
C GLY A 209 28.85 -4.35 4.52
N GLY A 210 27.59 -4.36 4.93
CA GLY A 210 26.94 -3.21 5.59
C GLY A 210 26.06 -3.53 6.79
N TRP A 211 25.64 -4.79 6.99
CA TRP A 211 24.55 -5.11 7.93
C TRP A 211 24.97 -5.64 9.31
N ALA A 212 26.27 -5.82 9.58
CA ALA A 212 26.72 -6.48 10.81
C ALA A 212 27.25 -5.55 11.92
N LEU A 213 27.14 -4.22 11.81
CA LEU A 213 27.81 -3.31 12.77
C LEU A 213 26.93 -2.21 13.38
N ARG A 214 25.63 -2.44 13.59
CA ARG A 214 24.78 -1.49 14.36
C ARG A 214 24.06 -2.04 15.59
N ARG A 215 24.11 -3.35 15.89
CA ARG A 215 23.49 -3.94 17.10
C ARG A 215 24.39 -4.02 18.34
N ARG A 216 25.37 -3.13 18.50
CA ARG A 216 26.24 -3.13 19.71
C ARG A 216 26.35 -1.81 20.46
N LEU A 217 25.45 -0.85 20.19
CA LEU A 217 25.39 0.43 20.88
C LEU A 217 23.94 0.89 21.14
N SER A 218 23.10 -0.01 21.64
CA SER A 218 21.87 0.36 22.35
C SER A 218 21.65 -0.69 23.43
N ARG A 219 21.94 -0.31 24.67
CA ARG A 219 21.47 -1.01 25.86
C ARG A 219 20.00 -0.66 26.07
#